data_AF-A0A7X7VHT0-F1
#
_entry.id   AF-A0A7X7VHT0-F1
#
_cell.length_a   1.000
_cell.length_b   1.000
_cell.length_c   1.000
_cell.angle_alpha   90.00
_cell.angle_beta   90.00
_cell.angle_gamma   90.00
#
_symmetry.space_group_name_H-M   'P 1'
#
loop_
_entity.id
_entity.type
_entity.pdbx_description
1 polymer ?
#
loop_
_entity_poly.entity_id
_entity_poly.type
_entity_poly.pdbx_seq_one_letter_code
_entity_poly.pdbx_strand_id
1 'polypeptide(L)'
;MRRREQNSTSYPILFFMSDTTDHITGLTGLTPIVTLSKNAGAFASASGAVSEVGNGWYALAGNLDDRDTLGTLILHAEAPGADPFDMDIEILLSDPPTVNEIDSTLSLSHGSGTWSGGLGSGAINWTYTLTDSDTGLPIADAHIWISTDVAATHIIASGTTNQYGQVPFMLDAGTIYVWRAKTLYTFVNPDIEVVS
;
A
#
# COMPACT_ATOMS: atom_id res chain seq x y z
N MET A 1 0.46 13.22 19.99
CA MET A 1 1.72 13.74 19.42
C MET A 1 1.42 14.25 18.02
N ARG A 2 1.92 15.44 17.64
CA ARG A 2 1.75 15.97 16.29
C ARG A 2 2.82 15.34 15.39
N ARG A 3 2.44 14.85 14.22
CA ARG A 3 3.33 14.14 13.29
C ARG A 3 3.31 14.79 11.92
N ARG A 4 4.45 14.78 11.22
CA ARG A 4 4.56 15.19 9.82
C ARG A 4 5.49 14.24 9.09
N GLU A 5 5.19 14.02 7.83
CA GLU A 5 6.06 13.30 6.91
C GLU A 5 7.32 14.13 6.57
N GLN A 6 8.46 13.44 6.47
CA GLN A 6 9.74 13.99 6.03
C GLN A 6 9.66 14.48 4.58
N ASN A 7 10.33 15.58 4.25
CA ASN A 7 10.37 16.11 2.88
C ASN A 7 8.97 16.29 2.27
N SER A 8 8.00 16.79 3.03
CA SER A 8 6.62 16.97 2.58
C SER A 8 6.16 18.41 2.72
N THR A 9 5.48 18.92 1.70
CA THR A 9 4.82 20.23 1.71
C THR A 9 3.37 20.17 2.20
N SER A 10 2.86 18.97 2.49
CA SER A 10 1.49 18.75 2.93
C SER A 10 1.28 19.16 4.39
N TYR A 11 0.05 19.55 4.74
CA TYR A 11 -0.41 19.87 6.09
C TYR A 11 0.43 20.95 6.84
N PRO A 12 -0.07 22.20 6.94
CA PRO A 12 0.62 23.25 7.70
C PRO A 12 0.72 22.92 9.19
N ILE A 13 1.62 23.59 9.89
CA ILE A 13 1.73 23.55 11.35
C ILE A 13 1.04 24.80 11.90
N LEU A 14 0.00 24.59 12.70
CA LEU A 14 -0.77 25.68 13.32
C LEU A 14 -0.25 25.98 14.72
N PHE A 15 -0.09 27.27 15.03
CA PHE A 15 0.33 27.76 16.34
C PHE A 15 -0.47 29.03 16.72
N PHE A 16 -0.60 29.28 18.01
CA PHE A 16 -1.42 30.35 18.57
C PHE A 16 -0.52 31.42 19.21
N MET A 17 -0.82 32.69 18.94
CA MET A 17 -0.12 33.84 19.51
C MET A 17 -1.03 34.54 20.53
N SER A 18 -0.84 34.27 21.82
CA SER A 18 -1.57 34.93 22.91
C SER A 18 -1.02 36.32 23.19
N ASP A 19 -1.87 37.26 23.58
CA ASP A 19 -1.51 38.59 24.03
C ASP A 19 -0.69 38.51 25.33
N THR A 20 0.46 39.17 25.37
CA THR A 20 1.32 39.24 26.59
C THR A 20 0.65 39.96 27.76
N THR A 21 -0.44 40.68 27.53
CA THR A 21 -1.18 41.43 28.55
C THR A 21 -2.06 40.50 29.40
N ASP A 22 -2.73 39.54 28.76
CA ASP A 22 -3.70 38.66 29.43
C ASP A 22 -3.38 37.17 29.29
N HIS A 23 -2.36 36.82 28.50
CA HIS A 23 -1.90 35.47 28.20
C HIS A 23 -3.00 34.53 27.67
N ILE A 24 -4.10 35.08 27.13
CA ILE A 24 -5.30 34.34 26.73
C ILE A 24 -5.79 34.79 25.36
N THR A 25 -5.91 36.10 25.12
CA THR A 25 -6.52 36.65 23.90
C THR A 25 -5.60 36.44 22.70
N GLY A 26 -6.16 35.92 21.60
CA GLY A 26 -5.38 35.71 20.37
C GLY A 26 -5.13 37.00 19.60
N LEU A 27 -3.87 37.34 19.34
CA LEU A 27 -3.50 38.54 18.59
C LEU A 27 -3.42 38.31 17.08
N THR A 28 -4.15 39.13 16.34
CA THR A 28 -4.21 39.14 14.86
C THR A 28 -3.29 40.22 14.29
N GLY A 29 -2.95 40.14 13.00
CA GLY A 29 -2.14 41.14 12.29
C GLY A 29 -0.65 41.13 12.61
N LEU A 30 -0.14 40.05 13.21
CA LEU A 30 1.28 39.91 13.54
C LEU A 30 2.09 39.34 12.36
N THR A 31 3.40 39.53 12.42
CA THR A 31 4.38 38.83 11.56
C THR A 31 5.32 37.98 12.43
N PRO A 32 4.89 36.79 12.89
CA PRO A 32 5.71 35.99 13.79
C PRO A 32 7.00 35.53 13.14
N ILE A 33 8.08 35.57 13.90
CA ILE A 33 9.35 34.93 13.56
C ILE A 33 9.26 33.49 14.04
N VAL A 34 9.43 32.53 13.13
CA VAL A 34 9.42 31.10 13.45
C VAL A 34 10.80 30.52 13.24
N THR A 35 11.30 29.82 14.26
CA THR A 35 12.55 29.07 14.21
C THR A 35 12.31 27.60 14.56
N LEU A 36 13.14 26.73 14.00
CA LEU A 36 13.01 25.29 14.09
C LEU A 36 14.30 24.67 14.60
N SER A 37 14.21 23.75 15.56
CA SER A 37 15.27 22.83 15.92
C SER A 37 14.93 21.44 15.38
N LYS A 38 15.81 20.91 14.54
CA LYS A 38 15.63 19.62 13.87
C LYS A 38 16.48 18.55 14.55
N ASN A 39 15.83 17.55 15.13
CA ASN A 39 16.44 16.43 15.85
C ASN A 39 17.58 16.85 16.80
N ALA A 40 17.26 17.81 17.68
CA ALA A 40 18.20 18.45 18.63
C ALA A 40 19.35 19.27 18.00
N GLY A 41 19.23 19.65 16.72
CA GLY A 41 20.09 20.64 16.07
C GLY A 41 19.85 22.07 16.60
N ALA A 42 20.77 22.99 16.27
CA ALA A 42 20.59 24.41 16.59
C ALA A 42 19.32 24.97 15.92
N PHE A 43 18.68 25.95 16.57
CA PHE A 43 17.54 26.64 15.99
C PHE A 43 17.98 27.46 14.78
N ALA A 44 17.23 27.34 13.69
CA ALA A 44 17.38 28.12 12.47
C ALA A 44 16.01 28.66 12.02
N SER A 45 15.99 29.75 11.25
CA SER A 45 14.75 30.29 10.70
C SER A 45 14.02 29.25 9.84
N ALA A 46 12.70 29.16 10.01
CA ALA A 46 11.87 28.34 9.14
C ALA A 46 11.89 28.86 7.71
N SER A 47 11.87 27.95 6.74
CA SER A 47 11.83 28.23 5.30
C SER A 47 10.39 28.31 4.78
N GLY A 48 9.45 27.64 5.45
CA GLY A 48 8.02 27.73 5.16
C GLY A 48 7.46 29.13 5.41
N ALA A 49 6.50 29.54 4.59
CA ALA A 49 5.82 30.81 4.79
C ALA A 49 4.94 30.77 6.04
N VAL A 50 5.03 31.84 6.85
CA VAL A 50 4.14 32.08 7.99
C VAL A 50 2.98 32.95 7.52
N SER A 51 1.75 32.51 7.76
CA SER A 51 0.53 33.23 7.36
C SER A 51 -0.48 33.26 8.50
N GLU A 52 -1.20 34.37 8.62
CA GLU A 52 -2.30 34.48 9.59
C GLU A 52 -3.52 33.69 9.10
N VAL A 53 -4.11 32.91 9.99
CA VAL A 53 -5.38 32.19 9.79
C VAL A 53 -6.55 32.98 10.38
N GLY A 54 -6.29 33.75 11.44
CA GLY A 54 -7.25 34.58 12.16
C GLY A 54 -7.47 34.11 13.61
N ASN A 55 -8.12 34.94 14.44
CA ASN A 55 -8.36 34.66 15.87
C ASN A 55 -7.06 34.31 16.65
N GLY A 56 -5.94 34.94 16.32
CA GLY A 56 -4.63 34.64 16.92
C GLY A 56 -3.94 33.38 16.42
N TRP A 57 -4.52 32.66 15.46
CA TRP A 57 -3.91 31.49 14.85
C TRP A 57 -3.09 31.86 13.61
N TYR A 58 -1.93 31.23 13.51
CA TYR A 58 -1.00 31.35 12.39
C TYR A 58 -0.62 29.96 11.89
N ALA A 59 -0.23 29.88 10.62
CA ALA A 59 0.17 28.67 9.93
C ALA A 59 1.59 28.82 9.39
N LEU A 60 2.48 27.89 9.77
CA LEU A 60 3.72 27.62 9.05
C LEU A 60 3.41 26.62 7.93
N ALA A 61 3.57 27.04 6.69
CA ALA A 61 3.37 26.18 5.52
C ALA A 61 4.34 24.98 5.55
N GLY A 62 3.91 23.84 5.00
CA GLY A 62 4.79 22.69 4.83
C GLY A 62 5.92 23.03 3.86
N ASN A 63 7.15 22.71 4.23
CA ASN A 63 8.35 22.97 3.44
C ASN A 63 9.28 21.74 3.52
N LEU A 64 9.91 21.42 2.38
CA LEU A 64 10.79 20.25 2.26
C LEU A 64 12.02 20.39 3.16
N ASP A 65 12.67 21.55 3.10
CA ASP A 65 13.87 21.84 3.86
C ASP A 65 13.56 21.84 5.35
N ASP A 66 12.45 22.44 5.81
CA ASP A 66 12.10 22.45 7.24
C ASP A 66 11.89 21.05 7.83
N ARG A 67 11.56 20.06 6.99
CA ARG A 67 11.21 18.68 7.38
C ARG A 67 12.17 17.65 6.82
N ASP A 68 13.40 18.04 6.51
CA ASP A 68 14.42 17.19 5.90
C ASP A 68 15.07 16.19 6.86
N THR A 69 14.82 16.29 8.15
CA THR A 69 15.49 15.53 9.20
C THR A 69 14.49 14.72 10.03
N LEU A 70 14.66 13.39 10.08
CA LEU A 70 13.85 12.50 10.91
C LEU A 70 14.06 12.76 12.41
N GLY A 71 12.99 12.56 13.19
CA GLY A 71 13.01 12.72 14.65
C GLY A 71 12.23 13.96 15.12
N THR A 72 12.56 14.44 16.32
CA THR A 72 11.83 15.55 16.93
C THR A 72 12.12 16.87 16.21
N LEU A 73 11.08 17.58 15.80
CA LEU A 73 11.10 18.97 15.35
C LEU A 73 10.50 19.83 16.46
N ILE A 74 11.27 20.79 16.97
CA ILE A 74 10.77 21.81 17.88
C ILE A 74 10.50 23.08 17.09
N LEU A 75 9.29 23.60 17.21
CA LEU A 75 8.91 24.91 16.70
C LEU A 75 8.94 25.91 17.84
N HIS A 76 9.60 27.04 17.61
CA HIS A 76 9.57 28.24 18.45
C HIS A 76 9.07 29.41 17.63
N ALA A 77 8.03 30.10 18.11
CA ALA A 77 7.46 31.27 17.46
C ALA A 77 7.41 32.47 18.42
N GLU A 78 7.81 33.65 17.95
CA GLU A 78 7.74 34.90 18.70
C GLU A 78 7.23 36.05 17.83
N ALA A 79 6.51 36.98 18.45
CA ALA A 79 6.12 38.25 17.82
C ALA A 79 5.98 39.33 18.90
N PRO A 80 6.30 40.61 18.60
CA PRO A 80 6.05 41.69 19.54
C PRO A 80 4.60 41.75 20.00
N GLY A 81 4.39 41.92 21.31
CA GLY A 81 3.05 41.98 21.90
C GLY A 81 2.40 40.61 22.19
N ALA A 82 2.95 39.52 21.63
CA ALA A 82 2.48 38.17 21.89
C ALA A 82 3.48 37.33 22.72
N ASP A 83 2.97 36.38 23.50
CA ASP A 83 3.83 35.44 24.21
C ASP A 83 4.54 34.52 23.22
N PRO A 84 5.79 34.13 23.52
CA PRO A 84 6.45 33.07 22.77
C PRO A 84 5.68 31.75 22.87
N PHE A 85 5.65 31.01 21.77
CA PHE A 85 4.99 29.73 21.67
C PHE A 85 5.97 28.64 21.23
N ASP A 86 6.00 27.54 22.00
CA ASP A 86 6.85 26.38 21.72
C ASP A 86 6.01 25.11 21.53
N MET A 87 6.43 24.25 20.61
CA MET A 87 5.75 23.00 20.29
C MET A 87 6.73 21.92 19.84
N ASP A 88 6.48 20.68 20.26
CA ASP A 88 7.12 19.48 19.72
C ASP A 88 6.26 18.81 18.63
N ILE A 89 6.95 18.36 17.58
CA ILE A 89 6.40 17.63 16.43
C ILE A 89 7.35 16.48 16.14
N GLU A 90 6.83 15.35 15.66
CA GLU A 90 7.64 14.23 15.19
C GLU A 90 7.68 14.21 13.66
N ILE A 91 8.89 14.19 13.10
CA ILE A 91 9.13 13.96 11.68
C ILE A 91 9.36 12.47 11.46
N LEU A 92 8.46 11.85 10.71
CA LEU A 92 8.48 10.44 10.36
C LEU A 92 8.80 10.27 8.89
N LEU A 93 9.28 9.08 8.52
CA LEU A 93 9.64 8.77 7.14
C LEU A 93 8.46 8.88 6.17
N SER A 94 7.25 8.52 6.61
CA SER A 94 6.02 8.60 5.84
C SER A 94 4.80 8.67 6.75
N ASP A 95 3.71 9.20 6.21
CA ASP A 95 2.38 9.05 6.80
C ASP A 95 1.88 7.60 6.64
N PRO A 96 0.95 7.13 7.49
CA PRO A 96 0.35 5.80 7.30
C PRO A 96 -0.38 5.73 5.95
N PRO A 97 -0.23 4.65 5.18
CA PRO A 97 -0.84 4.54 3.86
C PRO A 97 -2.37 4.48 3.96
N THR A 98 -3.02 5.09 2.99
CA THR A 98 -4.47 5.00 2.80
C THR A 98 -4.88 3.61 2.31
N VAL A 99 -6.16 3.28 2.46
CA VAL A 99 -6.73 2.02 1.92
C VAL A 99 -6.48 1.92 0.40
N ASN A 100 -6.53 3.04 -0.32
CA ASN A 100 -6.29 3.05 -1.78
C ASN A 100 -4.83 2.80 -2.14
N GLU A 101 -3.88 3.34 -1.36
CA GLU A 101 -2.45 3.07 -1.57
C GLU A 101 -2.11 1.63 -1.23
N ILE A 102 -2.71 1.10 -0.16
CA ILE A 102 -2.62 -0.32 0.16
C ILE A 102 -3.17 -1.13 -1.01
N ASP A 103 -4.40 -0.87 -1.46
CA ASP A 103 -5.05 -1.61 -2.54
C ASP A 103 -4.27 -1.53 -3.86
N SER A 104 -3.71 -0.36 -4.19
CA SER A 104 -2.87 -0.19 -5.38
C SER A 104 -1.57 -0.99 -5.29
N THR A 105 -0.87 -0.95 -4.15
CA THR A 105 0.40 -1.69 -3.97
C THR A 105 0.17 -3.19 -3.96
N LEU A 106 -0.90 -3.62 -3.32
CA LEU A 106 -1.43 -4.97 -3.33
C LEU A 106 -1.74 -5.41 -4.76
N SER A 107 -2.62 -4.71 -5.48
CA SER A 107 -2.99 -5.03 -6.86
C SER A 107 -1.80 -5.05 -7.83
N LEU A 108 -0.79 -4.20 -7.63
CA LEU A 108 0.44 -4.22 -8.43
C LEU A 108 1.32 -5.43 -8.12
N SER A 109 1.41 -5.83 -6.84
CA SER A 109 2.31 -6.91 -6.40
C SER A 109 1.71 -8.31 -6.58
N HIS A 110 0.39 -8.45 -6.49
CA HIS A 110 -0.31 -9.74 -6.57
C HIS A 110 -1.37 -9.82 -7.66
N GLY A 111 -1.45 -8.81 -8.54
CA GLY A 111 -2.51 -8.68 -9.54
C GLY A 111 -3.84 -8.28 -8.90
N SER A 112 -4.82 -7.88 -9.71
CA SER A 112 -6.21 -7.60 -9.25
C SER A 112 -6.97 -8.88 -8.83
N GLY A 113 -6.25 -9.93 -8.39
CA GLY A 113 -6.75 -11.28 -8.18
C GLY A 113 -8.02 -11.27 -7.34
N THR A 114 -9.10 -11.75 -7.94
CA THR A 114 -10.32 -12.08 -7.23
C THR A 114 -9.95 -13.14 -6.19
N TRP A 115 -10.21 -12.90 -4.91
CA TRP A 115 -10.15 -13.91 -3.84
C TRP A 115 -11.28 -14.96 -3.98
N SER A 116 -11.69 -15.25 -5.21
CA SER A 116 -12.57 -16.34 -5.57
C SER A 116 -11.72 -17.60 -5.53
N GLY A 117 -12.12 -18.60 -4.76
CA GLY A 117 -11.42 -19.88 -4.60
C GLY A 117 -11.37 -20.75 -5.86
N GLY A 118 -11.46 -20.16 -7.06
CA GLY A 118 -11.18 -20.82 -8.32
C GLY A 118 -9.67 -20.85 -8.58
N LEU A 119 -9.18 -21.98 -9.06
CA LEU A 119 -7.79 -22.16 -9.40
C LEU A 119 -7.55 -21.48 -10.76
N GLY A 120 -6.88 -20.32 -10.77
CA GLY A 120 -6.66 -19.50 -11.97
C GLY A 120 -7.44 -18.19 -11.96
N SER A 121 -7.11 -17.29 -12.90
CA SER A 121 -7.63 -15.90 -12.94
C SER A 121 -8.57 -15.61 -14.11
N GLY A 122 -8.88 -16.58 -14.95
CA GLY A 122 -9.64 -16.36 -16.17
C GLY A 122 -11.16 -16.35 -16.00
N ALA A 123 -11.89 -16.00 -17.05
CA ALA A 123 -13.33 -15.76 -16.98
C ALA A 123 -14.22 -17.03 -17.09
N ILE A 124 -13.67 -18.15 -17.57
CA ILE A 124 -14.42 -19.39 -17.87
C ILE A 124 -14.13 -20.43 -16.78
N ASN A 125 -15.20 -20.97 -16.17
CA ASN A 125 -15.09 -22.13 -15.29
C ASN A 125 -14.98 -23.41 -16.13
N TRP A 126 -13.77 -23.93 -16.29
CA TRP A 126 -13.47 -25.13 -17.04
C TRP A 126 -13.03 -26.25 -16.10
N THR A 127 -13.59 -27.46 -16.24
CA THR A 127 -13.30 -28.58 -15.35
C THR A 127 -12.49 -29.65 -16.07
N TYR A 128 -11.28 -29.92 -15.58
CA TYR A 128 -10.51 -31.08 -16.05
C TYR A 128 -11.04 -32.35 -15.36
N THR A 129 -11.28 -33.40 -16.15
CA THR A 129 -11.68 -34.72 -15.64
C THR A 129 -10.61 -35.74 -15.99
N LEU A 130 -10.06 -36.40 -14.98
CA LEU A 130 -9.02 -37.41 -15.12
C LEU A 130 -9.57 -38.80 -14.76
N THR A 131 -9.51 -39.71 -15.72
CA THR A 131 -9.90 -41.12 -15.56
C THR A 131 -8.78 -42.04 -15.98
N ASP A 132 -8.73 -43.22 -15.37
CA ASP A 132 -7.85 -44.31 -15.74
C ASP A 132 -8.33 -44.94 -17.07
N SER A 133 -7.43 -45.06 -18.05
CA SER A 133 -7.79 -45.51 -19.40
C SER A 133 -8.16 -46.99 -19.49
N ASP A 134 -7.69 -47.79 -18.55
CA ASP A 134 -7.89 -49.24 -18.55
C ASP A 134 -9.18 -49.62 -17.79
N THR A 135 -9.43 -48.94 -16.69
CA THR A 135 -10.57 -49.24 -15.79
C THR A 135 -11.76 -48.29 -15.96
N GLY A 136 -11.55 -47.11 -16.55
CA GLY A 136 -12.55 -46.04 -16.65
C GLY A 136 -12.86 -45.35 -15.32
N LEU A 137 -12.16 -45.70 -14.24
CA LEU A 137 -12.42 -45.14 -12.91
C LEU A 137 -11.79 -43.75 -12.76
N PRO A 138 -12.42 -42.84 -11.98
CA PRO A 138 -11.88 -41.53 -11.72
C PRO A 138 -10.56 -41.62 -10.93
N ILE A 139 -9.58 -40.82 -11.33
CA ILE A 139 -8.31 -40.73 -10.62
C ILE A 139 -8.38 -39.53 -9.68
N ALA A 140 -8.71 -39.79 -8.42
CA ALA A 140 -8.68 -38.78 -7.36
C ALA A 140 -7.25 -38.40 -6.93
N ASP A 141 -7.07 -37.27 -6.25
CA ASP A 141 -5.80 -36.84 -5.64
C ASP A 141 -4.60 -36.73 -6.60
N ALA A 142 -4.85 -36.59 -7.91
CA ALA A 142 -3.82 -36.28 -8.90
C ALA A 142 -3.56 -34.77 -8.90
N HIS A 143 -2.28 -34.39 -8.88
CA HIS A 143 -1.87 -33.00 -9.05
C HIS A 143 -1.91 -32.62 -10.53
N ILE A 144 -2.63 -31.56 -10.84
CA ILE A 144 -2.84 -31.01 -12.17
C ILE A 144 -2.26 -29.59 -12.19
N TRP A 145 -1.48 -29.26 -13.21
CA TRP A 145 -1.08 -27.87 -13.46
C TRP A 145 -1.22 -27.54 -14.93
N ILE A 146 -1.52 -26.28 -15.20
CA ILE A 146 -1.87 -25.76 -16.52
C ILE A 146 -0.86 -24.69 -16.90
N SER A 147 -0.34 -24.75 -18.13
CA SER A 147 0.58 -23.77 -18.70
C SER A 147 0.05 -23.22 -20.02
N THR A 148 0.56 -22.06 -20.40
CA THR A 148 0.33 -21.44 -21.72
C THR A 148 1.31 -21.91 -22.79
N ASP A 149 2.35 -22.65 -22.41
CA ASP A 149 3.41 -23.15 -23.29
C ASP A 149 3.70 -24.63 -23.05
N VAL A 150 4.07 -25.38 -24.10
CA VAL A 150 4.37 -26.82 -24.03
C VAL A 150 5.55 -27.18 -23.13
N ALA A 151 6.41 -26.23 -22.78
CA ALA A 151 7.59 -26.46 -21.93
C ALA A 151 7.29 -26.30 -20.43
N ALA A 152 6.04 -25.98 -20.06
CA ALA A 152 5.61 -25.73 -18.68
C ALA A 152 6.34 -24.56 -18.00
N THR A 153 6.83 -23.58 -18.77
CA THR A 153 7.59 -22.44 -18.23
C THR A 153 6.68 -21.35 -17.68
N HIS A 154 5.40 -21.32 -18.08
CA HIS A 154 4.42 -20.33 -17.65
C HIS A 154 3.14 -20.98 -17.07
N ILE A 155 3.24 -21.48 -15.84
CA ILE A 155 2.10 -22.07 -15.11
C ILE A 155 1.08 -20.99 -14.72
N ILE A 156 -0.18 -21.18 -15.11
CA ILE A 156 -1.28 -20.24 -14.87
C ILE A 156 -2.29 -20.73 -13.83
N ALA A 157 -2.34 -22.05 -13.58
CA ALA A 157 -3.20 -22.63 -12.56
C ALA A 157 -2.67 -24.00 -12.12
N SER A 158 -2.95 -24.40 -10.88
CA SER A 158 -2.70 -25.76 -10.39
C SER A 158 -3.73 -26.18 -9.36
N GLY A 159 -3.95 -27.48 -9.24
CA GLY A 159 -5.00 -28.06 -8.40
C GLY A 159 -4.86 -29.55 -8.23
N THR A 160 -5.73 -30.11 -7.40
CA THR A 160 -5.80 -31.55 -7.17
C THR A 160 -7.20 -32.05 -7.48
N THR A 161 -7.30 -33.14 -8.24
CA THR A 161 -8.58 -33.76 -8.57
C THR A 161 -9.29 -34.26 -7.31
N ASN A 162 -10.61 -34.05 -7.21
CA ASN A 162 -11.45 -34.59 -6.16
C ASN A 162 -11.70 -36.11 -6.31
N GLN A 163 -12.54 -36.70 -5.46
CA GLN A 163 -12.91 -38.13 -5.51
C GLN A 163 -13.54 -38.60 -6.85
N TYR A 164 -14.07 -37.67 -7.64
CA TYR A 164 -14.64 -37.90 -8.97
C TYR A 164 -13.62 -37.68 -10.09
N GLY A 165 -12.34 -37.47 -9.78
CA GLY A 165 -11.29 -37.21 -10.76
C GLY A 165 -11.39 -35.81 -11.37
N GLN A 166 -12.12 -34.89 -10.74
CA GLN A 166 -12.42 -33.57 -11.32
C GLN A 166 -11.71 -32.45 -10.57
N VAL A 167 -11.25 -31.45 -11.33
CA VAL A 167 -10.75 -30.19 -10.78
C VAL A 167 -11.24 -29.00 -11.64
N PRO A 168 -12.02 -28.07 -11.06
CA PRO A 168 -12.42 -26.85 -11.76
C PRO A 168 -11.32 -25.79 -11.72
N PHE A 169 -11.14 -25.11 -12.86
CA PHE A 169 -10.20 -24.01 -13.07
C PHE A 169 -10.92 -22.80 -13.67
N MET A 170 -10.49 -21.61 -13.30
CA MET A 170 -10.95 -20.35 -13.89
C MET A 170 -9.92 -19.90 -14.92
N LEU A 171 -10.23 -20.07 -16.21
CA LEU A 171 -9.29 -19.90 -17.33
C LEU A 171 -9.87 -18.96 -18.40
N ASP A 172 -8.99 -18.32 -19.16
CA ASP A 172 -9.39 -17.58 -20.35
C ASP A 172 -9.49 -18.54 -21.55
N ALA A 173 -10.25 -18.16 -22.57
CA ALA A 173 -10.40 -18.96 -23.78
C ALA A 173 -9.04 -19.09 -24.52
N GLY A 174 -8.73 -20.29 -25.00
CA GLY A 174 -7.49 -20.56 -25.73
C GLY A 174 -7.00 -21.99 -25.59
N THR A 175 -5.89 -22.29 -26.27
CA THR A 175 -5.18 -23.56 -26.11
C THR A 175 -4.35 -23.55 -24.83
N ILE A 176 -4.48 -24.62 -24.05
CA ILE A 176 -3.75 -24.84 -22.82
C ILE A 176 -3.00 -26.16 -22.86
N TYR A 177 -1.98 -26.27 -22.03
CA TYR A 177 -1.22 -27.50 -21.83
C TYR A 177 -1.43 -27.96 -20.39
N VAL A 178 -1.84 -29.22 -20.21
CA VAL A 178 -2.19 -29.81 -18.92
C VAL A 178 -1.18 -30.90 -18.56
N TRP A 179 -0.56 -30.76 -17.40
CA TRP A 179 0.29 -31.80 -16.82
C TRP A 179 -0.42 -32.50 -15.68
N ARG A 180 -0.21 -33.80 -15.60
CA ARG A 180 -0.72 -34.65 -14.54
C ARG A 180 0.40 -35.38 -13.83
N ALA A 181 0.31 -35.44 -12.50
CA ALA A 181 1.16 -36.28 -11.69
C ALA A 181 0.36 -36.95 -10.57
N LYS A 182 0.58 -38.26 -10.42
CA LYS A 182 0.08 -39.06 -9.30
C LYS A 182 1.00 -40.26 -9.14
N THR A 183 1.38 -40.57 -7.90
CA THR A 183 2.19 -41.74 -7.59
C THR A 183 1.51 -43.01 -8.11
N LEU A 184 2.29 -43.92 -8.70
CA LEU A 184 1.83 -45.18 -9.32
C LEU A 184 1.04 -45.03 -10.63
N TYR A 185 0.86 -43.81 -11.15
CA TYR A 185 0.30 -43.56 -12.47
C TYR A 185 1.38 -43.01 -13.41
N THR A 186 1.31 -43.42 -14.68
CA THR A 186 2.15 -42.88 -15.75
C THR A 186 1.27 -42.14 -16.75
N PHE A 187 1.60 -40.88 -17.05
CA PHE A 187 0.85 -40.03 -17.96
C PHE A 187 1.71 -39.61 -19.14
N VAL A 188 1.11 -39.49 -20.34
CA VAL A 188 1.74 -38.84 -21.49
C VAL A 188 1.48 -37.34 -21.41
N ASN A 189 2.46 -36.58 -20.92
CA ASN A 189 2.36 -35.13 -20.75
C ASN A 189 3.10 -34.35 -21.86
N PRO A 190 2.65 -33.11 -22.18
CA PRO A 190 1.39 -32.52 -21.75
C PRO A 190 0.19 -33.06 -22.54
N ASP A 191 -0.99 -32.90 -21.98
CA ASP A 191 -2.26 -33.02 -22.69
C ASP A 191 -2.72 -31.65 -23.18
N ILE A 192 -3.19 -31.59 -24.41
CA ILE A 192 -3.45 -30.33 -25.10
C ILE A 192 -4.96 -30.16 -25.19
N GLU A 193 -5.45 -29.14 -24.49
CA GLU A 193 -6.88 -28.86 -24.38
C GLU A 193 -7.21 -27.47 -24.93
N VAL A 194 -8.47 -27.27 -25.29
CA VAL A 194 -8.98 -25.97 -25.73
C VAL A 194 -10.10 -25.52 -24.80
N VAL A 195 -9.93 -24.35 -24.20
CA VAL A 195 -10.96 -23.68 -23.40
C VAL A 195 -11.76 -22.76 -24.32
N SER A 196 -13.09 -22.92 -24.33
CA SER A 196 -14.02 -22.14 -25.15
C SER A 196 -15.28 -21.77 -24.37
#